data_AF-A0A2K5J0Z1-F1
#
_entry.id   AF-A0A2K5J0Z1-F1
#
_cell.length_a   1.000
_cell.length_b   1.000
_cell.length_c   1.000
_cell.angle_alpha   90.00
_cell.angle_beta   90.00
_cell.angle_gamma   90.00
#
_symmetry.space_group_name_H-M   'P 1'
#
loop_
_entity.id
_entity.type
_entity.pdbx_description
1 polymer ?
#
loop_
_entity_poly.entity_id
_entity_poly.type
_entity_poly.pdbx_seq_one_letter_code
_entity_poly.pdbx_strand_id
1 'polypeptide(L)'
;MSRPRVRLVVTADDFGYCPRRDEGIVEAFLAGVVTSVSLLVNGAATESAAELARRHSIPTGLHANLSEGCPVGPARRGASSLLGPEGFFLGKMGFREAVAAGDVDLPQVREELEAQLSCFRELLSRAPTHVDGHQHVHVLPGGQTPSWA
;
A
#
# COMPACT_ATOMS: atom_id res chain seq x y z
N MET A 1 36.86 -20.20 -7.05
CA MET A 1 36.13 -18.96 -7.39
C MET A 1 34.92 -18.86 -6.46
N SER A 2 34.80 -17.80 -5.66
CA SER A 2 33.60 -17.62 -4.81
C SER A 2 32.40 -17.36 -5.72
N ARG A 3 31.33 -18.14 -5.57
CA ARG A 3 30.05 -17.83 -6.25
C ARG A 3 29.61 -16.42 -5.86
N PRO A 4 29.12 -15.60 -6.80
CA PRO A 4 28.57 -14.30 -6.45
C PRO A 4 27.45 -14.48 -5.43
N ARG A 5 27.51 -13.73 -4.33
CA ARG A 5 26.45 -13.74 -3.32
C ARG A 5 25.27 -12.94 -3.87
N VAL A 6 24.15 -13.61 -4.10
CA VAL A 6 22.88 -12.95 -4.44
C VAL A 6 22.19 -12.54 -3.14
N ARG A 7 21.78 -11.27 -3.06
CA ARG A 7 20.84 -10.81 -2.03
C ARG A 7 19.43 -10.88 -2.63
N LEU A 8 18.62 -11.80 -2.12
CA LEU A 8 17.21 -11.94 -2.50
C LEU A 8 16.34 -11.42 -1.35
N VAL A 9 15.38 -10.55 -1.68
CA VAL A 9 14.31 -10.14 -0.77
C VAL A 9 13.03 -10.74 -1.33
N VAL A 10 12.37 -11.57 -0.54
CA VAL A 10 11.03 -12.09 -0.80
C VAL A 10 10.06 -11.29 0.05
N THR A 11 9.25 -10.46 -0.59
CA THR A 11 8.21 -9.65 0.06
C THR A 11 6.85 -10.32 -0.11
N ALA A 12 6.09 -10.44 0.97
CA ALA A 12 4.69 -10.83 0.90
C ALA A 12 3.79 -9.58 0.94
N ASP A 13 2.96 -9.43 -0.10
CA ASP A 13 2.05 -8.32 -0.26
C ASP A 13 0.79 -8.49 0.60
N ASP A 14 0.04 -7.40 0.73
CA ASP A 14 -1.28 -7.34 1.36
C ASP A 14 -1.33 -7.78 2.84
N PHE A 15 -0.25 -7.58 3.59
CA PHE A 15 -0.29 -7.72 5.04
C PHE A 15 -1.24 -6.67 5.63
N GLY A 16 -2.09 -7.03 6.58
CA GLY A 16 -3.17 -6.19 7.09
C GLY A 16 -4.50 -6.30 6.33
N TYR A 17 -4.57 -7.11 5.26
CA TYR A 17 -5.83 -7.31 4.52
C TYR A 17 -6.88 -8.04 5.36
N CYS A 18 -6.54 -9.20 5.92
CA CYS A 18 -7.40 -9.97 6.82
C CYS A 18 -6.57 -10.91 7.71
N PRO A 19 -7.09 -11.30 8.89
CA PRO A 19 -6.30 -12.06 9.87
C PRO A 19 -5.76 -13.38 9.32
N ARG A 20 -6.58 -14.10 8.53
CA ARG A 20 -6.18 -15.39 7.93
C ARG A 20 -5.03 -15.26 6.94
N ARG A 21 -4.95 -14.13 6.21
CA ARG A 21 -3.83 -13.85 5.29
C ARG A 21 -2.57 -13.53 6.08
N ASP A 22 -2.72 -12.70 7.11
CA ASP A 22 -1.62 -12.27 7.97
C ASP A 22 -0.98 -13.45 8.70
N GLU A 23 -1.79 -14.39 9.20
CA GLU A 23 -1.32 -15.65 9.81
C GLU A 23 -0.44 -16.46 8.85
N GLY A 24 -0.89 -16.66 7.61
CA GLY A 24 -0.11 -17.39 6.60
C GLY A 24 1.18 -16.66 6.20
N ILE A 25 1.15 -15.33 6.12
CA ILE A 25 2.35 -14.52 5.86
C ILE A 25 3.35 -14.66 7.02
N VAL A 26 2.87 -14.60 8.27
CA VAL A 26 3.72 -14.78 9.46
C VAL A 26 4.32 -16.18 9.49
N GLU A 27 3.53 -17.21 9.18
CA GLU A 27 4.03 -18.60 9.08
C GLU A 27 5.18 -18.68 8.04
N ALA A 28 4.98 -18.13 6.84
CA ALA A 28 5.98 -18.13 5.78
C ALA A 28 7.24 -17.32 6.13
N PHE A 29 7.11 -16.24 6.91
CA PHE A 29 8.23 -15.46 7.43
C PHE A 29 9.01 -16.25 8.49
N LEU A 30 8.32 -16.88 9.44
CA LEU A 30 8.95 -17.72 10.47
C LEU A 30 9.62 -18.97 9.88
N ALA A 31 9.12 -19.48 8.76
CA ALA A 31 9.76 -20.55 7.99
C ALA A 31 10.98 -20.08 7.16
N GLY A 32 11.21 -18.77 7.06
CA GLY A 32 12.40 -18.18 6.43
C GLY A 32 12.33 -18.00 4.91
N VAL A 33 11.20 -18.30 4.27
CA VAL A 33 11.02 -18.06 2.82
C VAL A 33 10.66 -16.61 2.55
N VAL A 34 9.71 -16.05 3.32
CA VAL A 34 9.39 -14.62 3.29
C VAL A 34 10.41 -13.87 4.14
N THR A 35 10.91 -12.76 3.62
CA THR A 35 11.96 -11.95 4.29
C THR A 35 11.47 -10.55 4.65
N SER A 36 10.34 -10.12 4.09
CA SER A 36 9.75 -8.80 4.27
C SER A 36 8.25 -8.85 3.96
N VAL A 37 7.49 -7.85 4.40
CA VAL A 37 6.05 -7.72 4.10
C VAL A 37 5.70 -6.29 3.68
N SER A 38 4.63 -6.12 2.92
CA SER A 38 4.05 -4.81 2.57
C SER A 38 2.69 -4.65 3.25
N LEU A 39 2.57 -3.66 4.13
CA LEU A 39 1.39 -3.41 4.97
C LEU A 39 0.40 -2.49 4.25
N LEU A 40 -0.84 -2.96 4.10
CA LEU A 40 -2.02 -2.16 3.76
C LEU A 40 -2.51 -1.42 5.00
N VAL A 41 -2.16 -0.15 5.15
CA VAL A 41 -2.55 0.65 6.32
C VAL A 41 -4.06 0.90 6.42
N ASN A 42 -4.77 0.81 5.30
CA ASN A 42 -6.23 0.91 5.25
C ASN A 42 -6.94 -0.46 5.29
N GLY A 43 -6.19 -1.55 5.46
CA GLY A 43 -6.71 -2.91 5.52
C GLY A 43 -7.50 -3.18 6.80
N ALA A 44 -8.48 -4.10 6.71
CA ALA A 44 -9.37 -4.39 7.83
C ALA A 44 -8.66 -5.01 9.05
N ALA A 45 -7.49 -5.61 8.85
CA ALA A 45 -6.67 -6.24 9.89
C ALA A 45 -5.38 -5.44 10.19
N THR A 46 -5.28 -4.19 9.76
CA THR A 46 -4.05 -3.37 9.85
C THR A 46 -3.47 -3.31 11.28
N GLU A 47 -4.31 -3.15 12.29
CA GLU A 47 -3.88 -3.06 13.71
C GLU A 47 -3.24 -4.37 14.18
N SER A 48 -3.93 -5.50 13.96
CA SER A 48 -3.42 -6.83 14.30
C SER A 48 -2.17 -7.20 13.48
N ALA A 49 -2.10 -6.79 12.22
CA ALA A 49 -0.93 -6.98 11.38
C ALA A 49 0.27 -6.18 11.90
N ALA A 50 0.06 -4.92 12.29
CA ALA A 50 1.11 -4.10 12.89
C ALA A 50 1.63 -4.72 14.21
N GLU A 51 0.74 -5.27 15.04
CA GLU A 51 1.15 -6.05 16.23
C GLU A 51 2.01 -7.27 15.89
N LEU A 52 1.61 -8.04 14.87
CA LEU A 52 2.37 -9.21 14.40
C LEU A 52 3.74 -8.81 13.86
N ALA A 53 3.82 -7.74 13.06
CA ALA A 53 5.08 -7.21 12.55
C ALA A 53 6.03 -6.81 13.69
N ARG A 54 5.53 -6.13 14.73
CA ARG A 54 6.34 -5.78 15.91
C ARG A 54 6.77 -7.02 16.69
N ARG A 55 5.83 -7.94 16.96
CA ARG A 55 6.08 -9.18 17.73
C ARG A 55 7.18 -10.03 17.12
N HIS A 56 7.15 -10.20 15.79
CA HIS A 56 8.11 -11.04 15.07
C HIS A 56 9.27 -10.26 14.44
N SER A 57 9.38 -8.95 14.70
CA SER A 57 10.41 -8.08 14.12
C SER A 57 10.51 -8.18 12.60
N ILE A 58 9.36 -8.28 11.92
CA ILE A 58 9.29 -8.44 10.47
C ILE A 58 9.72 -7.13 9.79
N PRO A 59 10.62 -7.15 8.79
CA PRO A 59 10.83 -5.99 7.92
C PRO A 59 9.53 -5.64 7.19
N THR A 60 9.08 -4.39 7.31
CA THR A 60 7.76 -3.99 6.83
C THR A 60 7.89 -2.75 5.93
N GLY A 61 7.31 -2.81 4.74
CA GLY A 61 7.12 -1.69 3.83
C GLY A 61 5.66 -1.22 3.83
N LEU A 62 5.43 -0.06 3.22
CA LEU A 62 4.08 0.46 2.98
C LEU A 62 3.56 -0.08 1.64
N HIS A 63 2.44 -0.79 1.66
CA HIS A 63 1.70 -1.15 0.46
C HIS A 63 0.73 -0.03 0.10
N ALA A 64 1.19 0.94 -0.70
CA ALA A 64 0.38 2.11 -1.03
C ALA A 64 -0.88 1.69 -1.82
N ASN A 65 -2.06 2.14 -1.38
CA ASN A 65 -3.32 1.68 -1.93
C ASN A 65 -4.20 2.85 -2.40
N LEU A 66 -4.57 2.87 -3.68
CA LEU A 66 -5.49 3.86 -4.26
C LEU A 66 -6.70 3.20 -4.92
N SER A 67 -6.90 1.91 -4.66
CA SER A 67 -7.78 1.05 -5.46
C SER A 67 -8.77 0.23 -4.66
N GLU A 68 -8.56 -0.01 -3.37
CA GLU A 68 -9.43 -0.90 -2.59
C GLU A 68 -9.68 -0.39 -1.17
N GLY A 69 -10.92 -0.51 -0.69
CA GLY A 69 -11.30 -0.10 0.66
C GLY A 69 -11.49 1.41 0.81
N CYS A 70 -11.58 1.87 2.05
CA CYS A 70 -11.74 3.29 2.36
C CYS A 70 -10.37 4.00 2.36
N PRO A 71 -10.31 5.29 2.00
CA PRO A 71 -9.11 6.09 2.16
C PRO A 71 -8.79 6.34 3.64
N VAL A 72 -7.53 6.62 3.93
CA VAL A 72 -7.06 7.03 5.27
C VAL A 72 -7.08 8.56 5.41
N GLY A 73 -6.87 9.27 4.31
CA GLY A 73 -6.69 10.71 4.25
C GLY A 73 -7.98 11.54 4.25
N PRO A 74 -7.86 12.84 3.92
CA PRO A 74 -8.97 13.80 3.96
C PRO A 74 -10.18 13.40 3.12
N ALA A 75 -9.95 12.67 2.02
CA ALA A 75 -10.99 12.15 1.13
C ALA A 75 -12.08 11.36 1.86
N ARG A 76 -11.78 10.78 3.03
CA ARG A 76 -12.76 10.06 3.86
C ARG A 76 -13.95 10.93 4.32
N ARG A 77 -13.81 12.27 4.30
CA ARG A 77 -14.81 13.22 4.82
C ARG A 77 -15.54 14.03 3.73
N GLY A 78 -15.30 13.75 2.46
CA GLY A 78 -15.90 14.55 1.38
C GLY A 78 -15.84 13.87 0.02
N ALA A 79 -16.28 14.59 -1.01
CA ALA A 79 -16.14 14.15 -2.38
C ALA A 79 -14.67 14.13 -2.79
N SER A 80 -14.26 13.11 -3.54
CA SER A 80 -12.89 12.96 -4.04
C SER A 80 -12.93 12.26 -5.40
N SER A 81 -12.01 12.66 -6.27
CA SER A 81 -11.75 12.00 -7.56
C SER A 81 -11.26 10.55 -7.43
N LEU A 82 -10.86 10.13 -6.22
CA LEU A 82 -10.37 8.79 -5.94
C LEU A 82 -11.47 7.80 -5.55
N LEU A 83 -12.68 8.30 -5.27
CA LEU A 83 -13.74 7.53 -4.60
C LEU A 83 -14.98 7.37 -5.47
N GLY A 84 -15.64 6.22 -5.33
CA GLY A 84 -16.99 5.98 -5.83
C GLY A 84 -18.07 6.59 -4.91
N PRO A 85 -19.35 6.48 -5.30
CA PRO A 85 -20.49 7.04 -4.56
C PRO A 85 -20.60 6.55 -3.11
N GLU A 86 -20.13 5.34 -2.83
CA GLU A 86 -20.18 4.72 -1.51
C GLU A 86 -18.99 5.10 -0.60
N GLY A 87 -18.07 5.96 -1.07
CA GLY A 87 -16.91 6.43 -0.30
C GLY A 87 -15.73 5.46 -0.25
N PHE A 88 -15.76 4.40 -1.06
CA PHE A 88 -14.62 3.50 -1.29
C PHE A 88 -13.81 3.96 -2.51
N PHE A 89 -12.54 3.54 -2.58
CA PHE A 89 -11.76 3.73 -3.80
C PHE A 89 -12.45 3.14 -5.03
N LEU A 90 -12.20 3.74 -6.20
CA LEU A 90 -12.83 3.37 -7.49
C LEU A 90 -12.58 1.93 -7.97
N GLY A 91 -11.82 1.11 -7.25
CA GLY A 91 -11.37 -0.18 -7.76
C GLY A 91 -10.19 -0.03 -8.72
N LYS A 92 -9.51 -1.15 -9.01
CA LYS A 92 -8.44 -1.20 -10.04
C LYS A 92 -8.86 -0.60 -11.37
N MET A 93 -10.04 -1.02 -11.86
CA MET A 93 -10.51 -0.66 -13.19
C MET A 93 -11.06 0.76 -13.22
N GLY A 94 -11.87 1.16 -12.24
CA GLY A 94 -12.39 2.53 -12.16
C GLY A 94 -11.28 3.56 -11.98
N PHE A 95 -10.26 3.27 -11.15
CA PHE A 95 -9.10 4.16 -11.02
C PHE A 95 -8.34 4.28 -12.35
N ARG A 96 -8.13 3.16 -13.07
CA ARG A 96 -7.47 3.18 -14.38
C ARG A 96 -8.25 3.98 -15.42
N GLU A 97 -9.57 3.83 -15.45
CA GLU A 97 -10.46 4.59 -16.35
C GLU A 97 -10.40 6.09 -16.03
N ALA A 98 -10.47 6.46 -14.75
CA ALA A 98 -10.35 7.85 -14.31
C ALA A 98 -8.99 8.46 -14.66
N VAL A 99 -7.88 7.72 -14.49
CA VAL A 99 -6.55 8.19 -14.92
C VAL A 99 -6.50 8.39 -16.43
N ALA A 100 -7.05 7.46 -17.21
CA ALA A 100 -7.06 7.55 -18.67
C ALA A 100 -7.94 8.70 -19.18
N ALA A 101 -9.01 9.05 -18.46
CA ALA A 101 -9.88 10.18 -18.76
C ALA A 101 -9.31 11.53 -18.29
N GLY A 102 -8.28 11.54 -17.43
CA GLY A 102 -7.75 12.75 -16.81
C GLY A 102 -8.57 13.27 -15.63
N ASP A 103 -9.44 12.43 -15.07
CA ASP A 103 -10.38 12.78 -14.00
C ASP A 103 -9.77 12.67 -12.58
N VAL A 104 -8.54 12.14 -12.46
CA VAL A 104 -7.84 11.99 -11.18
C VAL A 104 -7.09 13.26 -10.81
N ASP A 105 -7.44 13.83 -9.66
CA ASP A 105 -6.79 14.99 -9.06
C ASP A 105 -5.49 14.56 -8.35
N LEU A 106 -4.33 14.86 -8.96
CA LEU A 106 -3.01 14.46 -8.44
C LEU A 106 -2.71 15.00 -7.02
N PRO A 107 -3.07 16.24 -6.66
CA PRO A 107 -3.10 16.70 -5.27
C PRO A 107 -3.78 15.72 -4.30
N GLN A 108 -4.96 15.18 -4.63
CA GLN A 108 -5.66 14.22 -3.77
C GLN A 108 -4.91 12.89 -3.64
N VAL A 109 -4.28 12.43 -4.73
CA VAL A 109 -3.40 11.26 -4.69
C VAL A 109 -2.24 11.49 -3.72
N ARG A 110 -1.60 12.66 -3.78
CA ARG A 110 -0.50 13.01 -2.85
C ARG A 110 -0.99 13.02 -1.40
N GLU A 111 -2.09 13.71 -1.12
CA GLU A 111 -2.65 13.81 0.23
C GLU A 111 -2.97 12.44 0.82
N GLU A 112 -3.55 11.53 0.03
CA GLU A 112 -3.84 10.17 0.46
C GLU A 112 -2.56 9.38 0.74
N LEU A 113 -1.55 9.45 -0.12
CA LEU A 113 -0.28 8.75 0.09
C LEU A 113 0.48 9.28 1.31
N GLU A 114 0.45 10.60 1.55
CA GLU A 114 1.01 11.22 2.75
C GLU A 114 0.26 10.79 4.02
N ALA A 115 -1.07 10.68 3.96
CA ALA A 115 -1.87 10.16 5.05
C ALA A 115 -1.57 8.68 5.35
N GLN A 116 -1.43 7.84 4.31
CA GLN A 116 -1.06 6.43 4.48
C GLN A 116 0.34 6.27 5.09
N LEU A 117 1.31 7.08 4.65
CA LEU A 117 2.65 7.08 5.22
C LEU A 117 2.66 7.55 6.69
N SER A 118 1.80 8.51 7.03
CA SER A 118 1.66 9.00 8.41
C SER A 118 1.04 7.92 9.31
N CYS A 119 -0.05 7.30 8.86
CA CYS A 119 -0.68 6.18 9.54
C CYS A 119 0.28 5.00 9.75
N PHE A 120 1.09 4.65 8.73
CA PHE A 120 2.14 3.64 8.86
C PHE A 120 3.09 3.95 10.02
N ARG A 121 3.58 5.20 10.09
CA ARG A 121 4.53 5.64 11.12
C ARG A 121 3.91 5.60 12.50
N GLU A 122 2.63 5.95 12.63
CA GLU A 122 1.88 5.84 13.88
C GLU A 122 1.76 4.37 14.33
N LEU A 123 1.36 3.48 13.42
CA LEU A 123 1.19 2.05 13.69
C LEU A 123 2.50 1.36 14.09
N LEU A 124 3.60 1.64 13.40
CA LEU A 124 4.85 0.89 13.57
C LEU A 124 5.97 1.67 14.29
N SER A 125 5.75 2.95 14.60
CA SER A 125 6.75 3.83 15.25
C SER A 125 8.10 3.88 14.50
N ARG A 126 8.08 3.66 13.18
CA ARG A 126 9.26 3.70 12.30
C ARG A 126 8.85 4.03 10.86
N ALA A 127 9.82 4.42 10.04
CA ALA A 127 9.62 4.55 8.59
C ALA A 127 9.50 3.17 7.91
N PRO A 128 8.76 3.07 6.79
CA PRO A 128 8.70 1.83 6.01
C PRO A 128 10.08 1.52 5.42
N THR A 129 10.40 0.22 5.31
CA THR A 129 11.66 -0.25 4.70
C THR A 129 11.68 -0.07 3.18
N HIS A 130 10.51 -0.05 2.56
CA HIS A 130 10.28 0.16 1.13
C HIS A 130 8.83 0.64 0.93
N VAL A 131 8.53 1.11 -0.29
CA VAL A 131 7.16 1.44 -0.71
C VAL A 131 6.93 0.76 -2.05
N ASP A 132 5.87 -0.01 -2.14
CA ASP A 132 5.29 -0.55 -3.37
C ASP A 132 3.80 -0.16 -3.41
N GLY A 133 2.99 -0.79 -4.26
CA GLY A 133 1.58 -0.42 -4.30
C GLY A 133 0.62 -1.50 -4.76
N HIS A 134 -0.54 -1.50 -4.11
CA HIS A 134 -1.64 -2.42 -4.33
C HIS A 134 -2.11 -2.40 -5.77
N GLN A 135 -2.30 -3.59 -6.34
CA GLN A 135 -2.80 -3.81 -7.70
C GLN A 135 -2.00 -3.06 -8.81
N HIS A 136 -0.81 -2.57 -8.49
CA HIS A 136 0.08 -1.78 -9.34
C HIS A 136 -0.56 -0.52 -9.95
N VAL A 137 -1.61 0.06 -9.36
CA VAL A 137 -2.24 1.27 -9.93
C VAL A 137 -1.32 2.49 -9.92
N HIS A 138 -0.29 2.48 -9.07
CA HIS A 138 0.73 3.54 -8.98
C HIS A 138 1.65 3.64 -10.20
N VAL A 139 1.68 2.65 -11.09
CA VAL A 139 2.52 2.68 -12.31
C VAL A 139 1.80 3.27 -13.52
N LEU A 140 0.51 3.60 -13.38
CA LEU A 140 -0.25 4.22 -14.46
C LEU A 140 0.33 5.61 -14.75
N PRO A 141 0.53 5.97 -16.04
CA PRO A 141 1.04 7.29 -16.37
C PRO A 141 0.03 8.33 -15.91
N GLY A 142 0.45 9.23 -15.02
CA GLY A 142 -0.37 10.40 -14.68
C GLY A 142 -0.67 11.14 -15.97
N GLY A 143 -1.95 11.26 -16.32
CA GLY A 143 -2.39 11.83 -17.58
C GLY A 143 -2.16 13.34 -17.65
N GLN A 144 -0.90 13.77 -17.68
CA GLN A 144 -0.42 15.04 -18.23
C GLN A 144 1.05 14.83 -18.62
N THR A 145 1.35 14.96 -19.92
CA THR A 145 2.71 15.29 -20.35
C THR A 145 3.15 16.54 -19.60
N PRO A 146 4.34 16.57 -18.97
CA PRO A 146 4.85 17.78 -18.37
C PRO A 146 4.88 18.91 -19.39
N SER A 147 4.35 20.09 -19.06
CA SER A 147 4.31 21.26 -19.94
C SER A 147 5.67 21.97 -20.09
N TRP A 148 6.78 21.23 -20.05
CA TRP A 148 8.13 21.78 -20.30
C TRP A 148 8.72 21.36 -21.65
N ALA A 149 7.91 20.84 -22.57
CA ALA A 149 8.27 20.72 -23.98
C ALA A 149 7.98 22.02 -24.75
#